data_AF-A0A542B4N8-F1
#
_entry.id   AF-A0A542B4N8-F1
#
_cell.length_a   1.000
_cell.length_b   1.000
_cell.length_c   1.000
_cell.angle_alpha   90.00
_cell.angle_beta   90.00
_cell.angle_gamma   90.00
#
_symmetry.space_group_name_H-M   'P 1'
#
loop_
_entity.id
_entity.type
_entity.pdbx_description
1 polymer ?
#
loop_
_entity_poly.entity_id
_entity_poly.type
_entity_poly.pdbx_seq_one_letter_code
_entity_poly.pdbx_strand_id
1 'polypeptide(L)'
;MSVRRLPFAIASAVALLLAAPASAQAPKDGGRYLHDLMKQPTYRDAWTRMLGKLGPRESWLKADKLTGPGGPSTIVTVGGQAFERVDTCKRHDCGNNQFYALFSSDGREALGVLVQPGNIRFFGQPSEEQQRALVGP
;
A
#
# COMPACT_ATOMS: atom_id res chain seq x y z
N MET A 1 63.32 -46.50 -20.43
CA MET A 1 61.86 -46.73 -20.52
C MET A 1 61.18 -45.60 -19.76
N SER A 2 60.40 -44.80 -20.49
CA SER A 2 59.72 -43.59 -20.03
C SER A 2 58.22 -43.87 -20.01
N VAL A 3 57.52 -43.52 -18.93
CA VAL A 3 56.09 -43.18 -18.99
C VAL A 3 55.81 -42.09 -17.96
N ARG A 4 55.69 -40.85 -18.43
CA ARG A 4 55.14 -39.72 -17.65
C ARG A 4 53.62 -39.88 -17.58
N ARG A 5 53.05 -39.82 -16.38
CA ARG A 5 51.60 -39.70 -16.16
C ARG A 5 51.27 -38.22 -15.95
N LEU A 6 50.51 -37.62 -16.86
CA LEU A 6 49.85 -36.32 -16.62
C LEU A 6 48.49 -36.59 -15.95
N PRO A 7 48.19 -36.00 -14.79
CA PRO A 7 46.81 -35.82 -14.35
C PRO A 7 46.29 -34.46 -14.82
N PHE A 8 45.30 -34.56 -15.71
CA PHE A 8 44.19 -33.65 -15.97
C PHE A 8 44.07 -32.43 -15.05
N ALA A 9 44.24 -31.24 -15.63
CA ALA A 9 43.74 -29.99 -15.08
C ALA A 9 42.20 -29.98 -15.18
N ILE A 10 41.52 -29.94 -14.02
CA ILE A 10 40.08 -29.72 -13.94
C ILE A 10 39.87 -28.20 -13.96
N ALA A 11 39.43 -27.68 -15.10
CA ALA A 11 38.99 -26.29 -15.21
C ALA A 11 37.57 -26.17 -14.61
N SER A 12 37.48 -25.65 -13.38
CA SER A 12 36.21 -25.28 -12.76
C SER A 12 35.71 -23.95 -13.32
N ALA A 13 34.69 -24.00 -14.19
CA ALA A 13 33.95 -22.83 -14.60
C ALA A 13 32.97 -22.41 -13.49
N VAL A 14 33.26 -21.31 -12.80
CA VAL A 14 32.34 -20.68 -11.84
C VAL A 14 31.32 -19.86 -12.62
N ALA A 15 30.09 -20.38 -12.74
CA ALA A 15 28.97 -19.63 -13.30
C ALA A 15 28.46 -18.62 -12.26
N LEU A 16 28.76 -17.33 -12.46
CA LEU A 16 28.13 -16.24 -11.71
C LEU A 16 26.65 -16.14 -12.12
N LEU A 17 25.76 -16.60 -11.24
CA LEU A 17 24.32 -16.32 -11.32
C LEU A 17 24.09 -14.86 -10.92
N LEU A 18 23.98 -13.98 -11.93
CA LEU A 18 23.43 -12.64 -11.76
C LEU A 18 21.93 -12.76 -11.45
N ALA A 19 21.56 -12.66 -10.17
CA ALA A 19 20.17 -12.46 -9.78
C ALA A 19 19.77 -11.02 -10.16
N ALA A 20 19.02 -10.88 -11.26
CA ALA A 20 18.43 -9.60 -11.63
C ALA A 20 17.37 -9.20 -10.57
N PRO A 21 17.29 -7.93 -10.16
CA PRO A 21 16.20 -7.47 -9.30
C PRO A 21 14.90 -7.58 -10.09
N ALA A 22 13.92 -8.29 -9.52
CA ALA A 22 12.58 -8.32 -10.04
C ALA A 22 11.94 -6.94 -9.85
N SER A 23 12.02 -6.09 -10.88
CA SER A 23 11.25 -4.87 -10.94
C SER A 23 9.76 -5.26 -10.96
N ALA A 24 9.06 -5.01 -9.85
CA ALA A 24 7.62 -5.16 -9.76
C ALA A 24 6.96 -4.26 -10.83
N GLN A 25 6.48 -4.87 -11.91
CA GLN A 25 5.74 -4.18 -12.95
C GLN A 25 4.38 -3.77 -12.37
N ALA A 26 4.09 -2.47 -12.39
CA ALA A 26 2.79 -1.96 -11.97
C ALA A 26 1.67 -2.56 -12.85
N PRO A 27 0.52 -2.95 -12.29
CA PRO A 27 -0.60 -3.49 -13.06
C PRO A 27 -1.08 -2.51 -14.15
N LYS A 28 -1.40 -3.04 -15.34
CA LYS A 28 -1.83 -2.25 -16.50
C LYS A 28 -3.26 -1.70 -16.41
N ASP A 29 -4.05 -2.13 -15.43
CA ASP A 29 -5.48 -1.82 -15.30
C ASP A 29 -5.80 -0.84 -14.13
N GLY A 30 -4.79 -0.14 -13.62
CA GLY A 30 -4.89 0.60 -12.35
C GLY A 30 -4.64 -0.32 -11.15
N GLY A 31 -4.49 0.28 -9.96
CA GLY A 31 -4.30 -0.47 -8.72
C GLY A 31 -5.59 -1.13 -8.20
N ARG A 32 -5.52 -1.72 -7.01
CA ARG A 32 -6.64 -2.42 -6.37
C ARG A 32 -7.66 -1.44 -5.80
N TYR A 33 -8.94 -1.80 -5.80
CA TYR A 33 -9.93 -0.99 -5.10
C TYR A 33 -9.84 -1.21 -3.58
N LEU A 34 -10.24 -0.22 -2.78
CA LEU A 34 -10.26 -0.34 -1.32
C LEU A 34 -11.09 -1.54 -0.83
N HIS A 35 -12.20 -1.86 -1.52
CA HIS A 35 -13.03 -3.02 -1.16
C HIS A 35 -12.31 -4.37 -1.41
N ASP A 36 -11.33 -4.42 -2.31
CA ASP A 36 -10.48 -5.60 -2.50
C ASP A 36 -9.40 -5.70 -1.42
N LEU A 37 -8.87 -4.57 -0.97
CA LEU A 37 -7.97 -4.52 0.18
C LEU A 37 -8.67 -5.01 1.45
N MET A 38 -9.92 -4.61 1.69
CA MET A 38 -10.68 -5.02 2.88
C MET A 38 -11.01 -6.53 2.95
N LYS A 39 -10.88 -7.26 1.83
CA LYS A 39 -10.99 -8.74 1.82
C LYS A 39 -9.73 -9.41 2.39
N GLN A 40 -8.60 -8.71 2.42
CA GLN A 40 -7.33 -9.22 2.94
C GLN A 40 -7.25 -8.94 4.45
N PRO A 41 -7.06 -9.98 5.31
CA PRO A 41 -7.06 -9.79 6.77
C PRO A 41 -6.06 -8.74 7.25
N THR A 42 -4.83 -8.76 6.72
CA THR A 42 -3.77 -7.81 7.12
C THR A 42 -4.18 -6.35 6.90
N TYR A 43 -4.72 -6.03 5.72
CA TYR A 43 -5.17 -4.69 5.37
C TYR A 43 -6.38 -4.28 6.20
N ARG A 44 -7.34 -5.20 6.38
CA ARG A 44 -8.55 -4.97 7.18
C ARG A 44 -8.20 -4.66 8.65
N ASP A 45 -7.24 -5.37 9.20
CA ASP A 45 -6.77 -5.17 10.58
C ASP A 45 -6.02 -3.84 10.73
N ALA A 46 -5.16 -3.50 9.77
CA ALA A 46 -4.47 -2.21 9.74
C ALA A 46 -5.46 -1.04 9.67
N TRP A 47 -6.45 -1.12 8.78
CA TRP A 47 -7.52 -0.13 8.64
C TRP A 47 -8.34 0.03 9.93
N THR A 48 -8.76 -1.09 10.52
CA THR A 48 -9.55 -1.08 11.76
C THR A 48 -8.77 -0.46 12.92
N ARG A 49 -7.48 -0.79 13.04
CA ARG A 49 -6.58 -0.22 14.06
C ARG A 49 -6.35 1.27 13.85
N MET A 50 -6.09 1.69 12.62
CA MET A 50 -5.88 3.09 12.24
C MET A 50 -7.09 3.97 12.62
N LEU A 51 -8.30 3.51 12.32
CA LEU A 51 -9.52 4.28 12.61
C LEU A 51 -9.84 4.34 14.10
N GLY A 52 -9.46 3.32 14.87
CA GLY A 52 -9.74 3.24 16.29
C GLY A 52 -11.24 3.38 16.60
N LYS A 53 -11.57 4.15 17.64
CA LYS A 53 -12.96 4.41 18.02
C LYS A 53 -13.55 5.55 17.18
N LEU A 54 -14.53 5.22 16.35
CA LEU A 54 -15.26 6.19 15.54
C LEU A 54 -16.55 6.66 16.23
N GLY A 55 -16.90 7.92 15.98
CA GLY A 55 -18.21 8.46 16.30
C GLY A 55 -19.31 7.89 15.38
N PRO A 56 -20.59 8.14 15.72
CA PRO A 56 -21.72 7.64 14.93
C PRO A 56 -21.77 8.24 13.52
N ARG A 57 -21.24 9.46 13.32
CA ARG A 57 -21.24 10.12 12.01
C ARG A 57 -20.25 9.48 11.03
N GLU A 58 -19.22 8.82 11.55
CA GLU A 58 -18.13 8.22 10.78
C GLU A 58 -18.20 6.69 10.75
N SER A 59 -19.26 6.08 11.27
CA SER A 59 -19.43 4.62 11.29
C SER A 59 -19.40 3.98 9.89
N TRP A 60 -19.61 4.76 8.83
CA TRP A 60 -19.50 4.34 7.44
C TRP A 60 -18.07 3.97 7.02
N LEU A 61 -17.05 4.40 7.77
CA LEU A 61 -15.64 4.03 7.57
C LEU A 61 -15.29 2.66 8.14
N LYS A 62 -16.15 2.04 8.95
CA LYS A 62 -15.87 0.70 9.48
C LYS A 62 -15.75 -0.29 8.32
N ALA A 63 -14.78 -1.20 8.39
CA ALA A 63 -14.48 -2.13 7.29
C ALA A 63 -15.70 -2.96 6.84
N ASP A 64 -16.61 -3.30 7.75
CA ASP A 64 -17.85 -4.05 7.50
C ASP A 64 -19.03 -3.18 7.02
N LYS A 65 -18.87 -1.85 7.03
CA LYS A 65 -19.88 -0.86 6.59
C LYS A 65 -19.43 -0.04 5.38
N LEU A 66 -18.22 -0.32 4.89
CA LEU A 66 -17.61 0.42 3.80
C LEU A 66 -18.37 0.15 2.50
N THR A 67 -19.16 1.15 2.09
CA THR A 67 -20.04 1.07 0.91
C THR A 67 -19.88 2.30 0.01
N GLY A 68 -18.96 3.20 0.34
CA GLY A 68 -18.64 4.39 -0.42
C GLY A 68 -18.02 4.07 -1.78
N PRO A 69 -18.27 4.90 -2.82
CA PRO A 69 -17.50 4.79 -4.05
C PRO A 69 -16.04 5.20 -3.79
N GLY A 70 -15.13 4.75 -4.66
CA GLY A 70 -13.71 5.09 -4.67
C GLY A 70 -13.04 4.54 -5.93
N GLY A 71 -11.90 5.10 -6.31
CA GLY A 71 -11.13 4.69 -7.49
C GLY A 71 -10.25 3.46 -7.27
N PRO A 72 -9.58 2.98 -8.33
CA PRO A 72 -8.47 2.04 -8.19
C PRO A 72 -7.29 2.72 -7.47
N SER A 73 -6.54 1.95 -6.67
CA SER A 73 -5.39 2.48 -5.96
C SER A 73 -4.29 2.99 -6.89
N THR A 74 -3.43 3.85 -6.35
CA THR A 74 -2.17 4.26 -6.97
C THR A 74 -1.00 3.96 -6.05
N ILE A 75 0.20 3.77 -6.60
CA ILE A 75 1.40 3.67 -5.79
C ILE A 75 2.03 5.05 -5.69
N VAL A 76 2.26 5.52 -4.47
CA VAL A 76 2.95 6.79 -4.17
C VAL A 76 4.20 6.53 -3.36
N THR A 77 5.26 7.32 -3.57
CA THR A 77 6.49 7.23 -2.77
C THR A 77 6.56 8.41 -1.82
N VAL A 78 6.70 8.15 -0.52
CA VAL A 78 6.76 9.15 0.54
C VAL A 78 7.95 8.82 1.43
N GLY A 79 8.89 9.76 1.64
CA GLY A 79 10.10 9.50 2.42
C GLY A 79 10.94 8.31 1.93
N GLY A 80 10.89 7.99 0.63
CA GLY A 80 11.57 6.83 0.04
C GLY A 80 10.86 5.48 0.24
N GLN A 81 9.69 5.45 0.89
CA GLN A 81 8.87 4.27 1.07
C GLN A 81 7.66 4.29 0.12
N ALA A 82 7.36 3.15 -0.51
CA ALA A 82 6.20 3.00 -1.37
C ALA A 82 4.94 2.69 -0.54
N PHE A 83 3.85 3.39 -0.86
CA PHE A 83 2.53 3.19 -0.28
C PHE A 83 1.50 2.98 -1.37
N GLU A 84 0.51 2.13 -1.09
CA GLU A 84 -0.70 2.04 -1.89
C GLU A 84 -1.71 3.06 -1.39
N ARG A 85 -1.97 4.07 -2.21
CA ARG A 85 -2.94 5.14 -1.93
C ARG A 85 -4.31 4.76 -2.48
N VAL A 86 -5.32 4.89 -1.63
CA VAL A 86 -6.72 4.62 -1.96
C VAL A 86 -7.61 5.75 -1.50
N ASP A 87 -8.78 5.86 -2.14
CA ASP A 87 -9.82 6.80 -1.79
C ASP A 87 -11.17 6.09 -1.56
N THR A 88 -12.02 6.75 -0.79
CA THR A 88 -13.44 6.45 -0.68
C THR A 88 -14.18 7.68 -0.19
N CYS A 89 -15.49 7.75 -0.41
CA CYS A 89 -16.31 8.81 0.17
C CYS A 89 -17.64 8.28 0.68
N LYS A 90 -18.28 9.02 1.59
CA LYS A 90 -19.57 8.60 2.14
C LYS A 90 -20.62 8.54 1.02
N ARG A 91 -21.26 7.37 0.87
CA ARG A 91 -22.31 7.18 -0.13
C ARG A 91 -23.42 8.24 0.02
N HIS A 92 -23.82 8.84 -1.11
CA HIS A 92 -24.80 9.93 -1.20
C HIS A 92 -24.37 11.27 -0.55
N ASP A 93 -23.14 11.39 -0.06
CA ASP A 93 -22.64 12.60 0.64
C ASP A 93 -21.13 12.77 0.41
N CYS A 94 -20.70 12.46 -0.81
CA CYS A 94 -19.28 12.36 -1.15
C CYS A 94 -18.56 13.71 -1.07
N GLY A 95 -19.19 14.79 -1.55
CA GLY A 95 -18.58 16.13 -1.53
C GLY A 95 -18.17 16.59 -0.12
N ASN A 96 -18.87 16.13 0.91
CA ASN A 96 -18.64 16.56 2.30
C ASN A 96 -17.90 15.54 3.15
N ASN A 97 -17.65 14.32 2.65
CA ASN A 97 -17.05 13.26 3.46
C ASN A 97 -16.18 12.37 2.57
N GLN A 98 -14.93 12.80 2.41
CA GLN A 98 -13.93 12.10 1.62
C GLN A 98 -12.91 11.50 2.56
N PHE A 99 -12.48 10.28 2.27
CA PHE A 99 -11.45 9.60 3.03
C PHE A 99 -10.37 9.09 2.09
N TYR A 100 -9.12 9.39 2.42
CA TYR A 100 -7.96 8.89 1.72
C TYR A 100 -7.11 8.08 2.68
N ALA A 101 -6.45 7.05 2.17
CA ALA A 101 -5.55 6.24 2.97
C ALA A 101 -4.27 5.88 2.21
N LEU A 102 -3.21 5.67 2.97
CA LEU A 102 -1.96 5.06 2.54
C LEU A 102 -1.82 3.73 3.27
N PHE A 103 -1.62 2.65 2.54
CA PHE A 103 -1.21 1.36 3.08
C PHE A 103 0.26 1.10 2.78
N SER A 104 1.01 0.55 3.75
CA SER A 104 2.32 -0.03 3.45
C SER A 104 2.17 -1.13 2.41
N SER A 105 3.22 -1.42 1.62
CA SER A 105 3.13 -2.45 0.56
C SER A 105 2.76 -3.85 1.09
N ASP A 106 3.07 -4.15 2.35
CA ASP A 106 2.70 -5.39 3.04
C ASP A 106 1.31 -5.33 3.72
N GLY A 107 0.64 -4.17 3.67
CA GLY A 107 -0.68 -3.92 4.23
C GLY A 107 -0.75 -3.87 5.75
N ARG A 108 0.37 -3.89 6.47
CA ARG A 108 0.39 -3.94 7.95
C ARG A 108 0.17 -2.59 8.60
N GLU A 109 0.49 -1.51 7.89
CA GLU A 109 0.32 -0.14 8.31
C GLU A 109 -0.74 0.55 7.45
N ALA A 110 -1.55 1.39 8.08
CA ALA A 110 -2.50 2.25 7.41
C ALA A 110 -2.46 3.64 8.06
N LEU A 111 -2.42 4.67 7.21
CA LEU A 111 -2.54 6.07 7.58
C LEU A 111 -3.71 6.66 6.80
N GLY A 112 -4.42 7.62 7.37
CA GLY A 112 -5.64 8.12 6.73
C GLY A 112 -5.94 9.56 7.03
N VAL A 113 -6.80 10.15 6.20
CA VAL A 113 -7.37 11.47 6.41
C VAL A 113 -8.85 11.45 6.07
N LEU A 114 -9.67 11.97 6.98
CA LEU A 114 -11.06 12.32 6.72
C LEU A 114 -11.14 13.82 6.43
N VAL A 115 -11.64 14.16 5.25
CA VAL A 115 -11.85 15.53 4.79
C VAL A 115 -13.35 15.83 4.81
N GLN A 116 -13.71 16.84 5.59
CA GLN A 116 -15.06 17.37 5.72
C GLN A 116 -15.03 18.90 5.60
N PRO A 117 -16.18 19.56 5.34
CA PRO A 117 -16.25 21.01 5.31
C PRO A 117 -15.70 21.63 6.61
N GLY A 118 -14.61 22.41 6.47
CA GLY A 118 -13.95 23.07 7.59
C GLY A 118 -13.22 22.15 8.58
N ASN A 119 -13.07 20.86 8.28
CA ASN A 119 -12.43 19.91 9.19
C ASN A 119 -11.61 18.85 8.44
N ILE A 120 -10.33 18.74 8.79
CA ILE A 120 -9.42 17.70 8.29
C ILE A 120 -8.93 16.93 9.52
N ARG A 121 -9.18 15.62 9.54
CA ARG A 121 -8.78 14.75 10.65
C ARG A 121 -7.90 13.62 10.16
N PHE A 122 -6.66 13.60 10.64
CA PHE A 122 -5.70 12.53 10.35
C PHE A 122 -5.85 11.34 11.31
N PHE A 123 -5.51 10.15 10.81
CA PHE A 123 -5.56 8.88 11.52
C PHE A 123 -4.22 8.15 11.35
N GLY A 124 -3.77 7.45 12.39
CA GLY A 124 -2.48 6.73 12.36
C GLY A 124 -1.24 7.60 12.56
N GLN A 125 -1.39 8.88 12.94
CA GLN A 125 -0.28 9.82 13.20
C GLN A 125 0.69 10.01 12.01
N PRO A 126 0.20 10.36 10.81
CA PRO A 126 1.06 10.55 9.64
C PRO A 126 2.05 11.71 9.82
N SER A 127 3.27 11.53 9.31
CA SER A 127 4.27 12.59 9.16
C SER A 127 3.80 13.69 8.19
N GLU A 128 4.46 14.85 8.18
CA GLU A 128 4.07 15.94 7.27
C GLU A 128 4.13 15.52 5.79
N GLU A 129 5.10 14.70 5.39
CA GLU A 129 5.18 14.17 4.02
C GLU A 129 3.99 13.26 3.70
N GLN A 130 3.61 12.40 4.64
CA GLN A 130 2.47 11.51 4.50
C GLN A 130 1.15 12.28 4.50
N GLN A 131 1.02 13.35 5.29
CA GLN A 131 -0.14 14.25 5.26
C GLN A 131 -0.30 14.92 3.89
N ARG A 132 0.80 15.38 3.28
CA ARG A 132 0.80 15.93 1.92
C ARG A 132 0.38 14.89 0.88
N ALA A 133 0.86 13.65 0.99
CA ALA A 133 0.48 12.56 0.09
C ALA A 133 -0.98 12.10 0.28
N LEU A 134 -1.54 12.25 1.48
CA LEU A 134 -2.94 11.93 1.79
C LEU A 134 -3.91 12.96 1.21
N VAL A 135 -3.60 14.25 1.33
CA VAL A 135 -4.49 15.36 0.91
C VAL A 135 -4.23 15.80 -0.54
N GLY A 136 -3.02 15.56 -1.05
CA GLY A 136 -2.64 15.89 -2.42
C GLY A 136 -3.21 14.92 -3.46
N PRO A 137 -3.32 15.34 -4.74
CA PRO A 137 -3.74 14.49 -5.85
C PRO A 137 -2.81 13.30 -6.10
#